data_AF-A0A514WXG5-F1
#
_entry.id   AF-A0A514WXG5-F1
#
_cell.length_a   1.000
_cell.length_b   1.000
_cell.length_c   1.000
_cell.angle_alpha   90.00
_cell.angle_beta   90.00
_cell.angle_gamma   90.00
#
_symmetry.space_group_name_H-M   'P 1'
#
loop_
_entity.id
_entity.type
_entity.pdbx_description
1 polymer ?
#
loop_
_entity_poly.entity_id
_entity_poly.type
_entity_poly.pdbx_seq_one_letter_code
_entity_poly.pdbx_strand_id
1 'polypeptide(L)'
;MKTFLAITIFAFSCSSFAWTAHDQAGKEYSFKFRMAGQTLELKQSAGSYEEAYERAAQQCFKFFKGPGKVSEDRGLDIIDVCANPRS
;
A
#
# COMPACT_ATOMS: atom_id res chain seq x y z
N MET A 1 -36.11 28.26 54.40
CA MET A 1 -34.66 27.97 54.23
C MET A 1 -34.61 26.64 53.47
N LYS A 2 -34.32 26.66 52.16
CA LYS A 2 -32.99 26.39 51.58
C LYS A 2 -32.46 25.05 52.13
N THR A 3 -32.41 23.96 51.38
CA THR A 3 -31.57 23.82 50.17
C THR A 3 -31.99 22.60 49.33
N PHE A 4 -32.15 22.85 48.03
CA PHE A 4 -32.07 21.87 46.96
C PHE A 4 -30.67 21.24 46.94
N LEU A 5 -30.59 19.91 46.87
CA LEU A 5 -29.35 19.19 46.51
C LEU A 5 -29.66 18.31 45.31
N ALA A 6 -29.67 18.96 44.15
CA ALA A 6 -29.65 18.30 42.85
C ALA A 6 -28.24 17.74 42.63
N ILE A 7 -28.15 16.42 42.53
CA ILE A 7 -26.93 15.70 42.19
C ILE A 7 -26.63 16.00 40.71
N THR A 8 -25.69 16.91 40.50
CA THR A 8 -25.14 17.24 39.19
C THR A 8 -24.41 16.03 38.64
N ILE A 9 -24.98 15.48 37.57
CA ILE A 9 -24.44 14.39 36.77
C ILE A 9 -23.06 14.79 36.26
N PHE A 10 -22.12 13.90 36.51
CA PHE A 10 -20.74 13.90 36.05
C PHE A 10 -20.70 13.96 34.51
N ALA A 11 -20.74 15.15 33.94
CA ALA A 11 -20.39 15.39 32.54
C ALA A 11 -18.86 15.42 32.42
N PHE A 12 -18.22 14.27 32.65
CA PHE A 12 -16.87 14.05 32.18
C PHE A 12 -16.99 13.87 30.66
N SER A 13 -16.98 15.01 29.98
CA SER A 13 -16.87 15.08 28.54
C SER A 13 -15.60 14.34 28.13
N CYS A 14 -15.73 13.06 27.82
CA CYS A 14 -14.78 12.37 26.98
C CYS A 14 -14.81 13.09 25.63
N SER A 15 -14.01 14.15 25.52
CA SER A 15 -13.54 14.67 24.24
C SER A 15 -12.67 13.58 23.64
N SER A 16 -13.32 12.55 23.10
CA SER A 16 -12.69 11.65 22.16
C SER A 16 -12.23 12.54 21.02
N PHE A 17 -10.93 12.82 21.00
CA PHE A 17 -10.28 13.31 19.80
C PHE A 17 -10.52 12.23 18.74
N ALA A 18 -11.60 12.37 17.99
CA ALA A 18 -11.75 11.73 16.70
C ALA A 18 -10.67 12.39 15.83
N TRP A 19 -9.44 11.88 15.94
CA TRP A 19 -8.48 12.01 14.87
C TRP A 19 -9.17 11.36 13.67
N THR A 20 -9.84 12.19 12.88
CA THR A 20 -10.04 11.89 11.48
C THR A 20 -8.63 11.82 10.94
N ALA A 21 -8.05 10.61 10.94
CA ALA A 21 -6.89 10.31 10.14
C ALA A 21 -7.33 10.76 8.75
N HIS A 22 -6.83 11.94 8.36
CA HIS A 22 -7.02 12.47 7.03
C HIS A 22 -6.54 11.34 6.15
N ASP A 23 -7.48 10.71 5.44
CA ASP A 23 -7.20 9.66 4.50
C ASP A 23 -6.07 10.22 3.63
N GLN A 24 -4.83 9.76 3.90
CA GLN A 24 -3.69 10.21 3.13
C GLN A 24 -3.94 9.54 1.81
N ALA A 25 -4.65 10.25 0.92
CA ALA A 25 -4.94 9.80 -0.42
C ALA A 25 -3.60 9.34 -1.00
N GLY A 26 -3.41 8.01 -1.03
CA GLY A 26 -2.09 7.42 -1.20
C GLY A 26 -1.53 7.92 -2.51
N LYS A 27 -0.29 8.40 -2.49
CA LYS A 27 0.36 8.91 -3.69
C LYS A 27 0.35 7.80 -4.75
N GLU A 28 -0.02 8.15 -5.97
CA GLU A 28 0.04 7.21 -7.10
C GLU A 28 1.49 7.13 -7.59
N TYR A 29 2.02 5.91 -7.65
CA TYR A 29 3.33 5.58 -8.19
C TYR A 29 3.15 4.70 -9.42
N SER A 30 3.92 4.98 -10.48
CA SER A 30 3.91 4.20 -11.72
C SER A 30 5.22 3.45 -11.88
N PHE A 31 5.13 2.18 -12.26
CA PHE A 31 6.26 1.28 -12.46
C PHE A 31 6.15 0.61 -13.82
N LYS A 32 7.25 0.58 -14.57
CA LYS A 32 7.30 -0.05 -15.89
C LYS A 32 8.36 -1.14 -15.94
N PHE A 33 7.92 -2.36 -16.16
CA PHE A 33 8.76 -3.55 -16.26
C PHE A 33 8.84 -3.99 -17.71
N ARG A 34 10.03 -4.39 -18.16
CA ARG A 34 10.25 -4.83 -19.55
C ARG A 34 11.03 -6.13 -19.58
N MET A 35 10.47 -7.15 -20.22
CA MET A 35 11.10 -8.45 -20.35
C MET A 35 10.70 -9.09 -21.67
N ALA A 36 11.67 -9.63 -22.43
CA ALA A 36 11.42 -10.40 -23.64
C ALA A 36 10.44 -9.74 -24.64
N GLY A 37 10.57 -8.42 -24.85
CA GLY A 37 9.70 -7.64 -25.74
C GLY A 37 8.33 -7.28 -25.17
N GLN A 38 7.96 -7.80 -24.01
CA GLN A 38 6.73 -7.42 -23.29
C GLN A 38 7.00 -6.27 -22.33
N THR A 39 6.01 -5.40 -22.20
CA THR A 39 6.03 -4.25 -21.28
C THR A 39 4.83 -4.34 -20.35
N LEU A 40 5.08 -4.28 -19.04
CA LEU A 40 4.06 -4.26 -18.00
C LEU A 40 4.13 -2.91 -17.28
N GLU A 41 3.05 -2.15 -17.33
CA GLU A 41 2.90 -0.88 -16.62
C GLU A 41 1.92 -1.06 -15.47
N LEU A 42 2.36 -0.77 -14.24
CA LEU A 42 1.57 -0.90 -13.02
C LEU A 42 1.48 0.46 -12.32
N LYS A 43 0.27 0.79 -11.87
CA LYS A 43 -0.01 1.94 -11.02
C LYS A 43 -0.39 1.46 -9.63
N GLN A 44 0.27 1.99 -8.61
CA GLN A 44 0.05 1.61 -7.22
C GLN A 44 -0.20 2.88 -6.39
N SER A 45 -1.32 2.91 -5.67
CA SER A 45 -1.57 3.92 -4.64
C SER A 45 -1.11 3.36 -3.29
N ALA A 46 -0.20 4.06 -2.62
CA ALA A 46 0.35 3.64 -1.33
C ALA A 46 0.81 4.84 -0.50
N GLY A 47 1.05 4.60 0.80
CA GLY A 47 1.56 5.63 1.71
C GLY A 47 3.03 5.98 1.45
N SER A 48 3.81 5.03 0.91
CA SER A 48 5.22 5.24 0.56
C SER A 48 5.57 4.63 -0.80
N TYR A 49 6.71 5.05 -1.34
CA TYR A 49 7.25 4.48 -2.58
C TYR A 49 7.61 3.00 -2.38
N GLU A 50 8.20 2.65 -1.24
CA GLU A 50 8.63 1.30 -0.90
C GLU A 50 7.44 0.33 -0.88
N GLU A 51 6.34 0.74 -0.26
CA GLU A 51 5.11 -0.06 -0.21
C GLU A 51 4.49 -0.23 -1.61
N ALA A 52 4.46 0.85 -2.40
CA ALA A 52 4.00 0.80 -3.79
C ALA A 52 4.90 -0.13 -4.65
N TYR A 53 6.20 -0.03 -4.46
CA TYR A 53 7.21 -0.78 -5.17
C TYR A 53 7.13 -2.27 -4.84
N GLU A 54 7.03 -2.66 -3.57
CA GLU A 54 6.88 -4.06 -3.17
C GLU A 54 5.63 -4.70 -3.81
N ARG A 55 4.50 -3.98 -3.78
CA ARG A 55 3.26 -4.43 -4.44
C ARG A 55 3.46 -4.59 -5.95
N ALA A 56 4.10 -3.62 -6.61
CA ALA A 56 4.37 -3.66 -8.04
C ALA A 56 5.33 -4.81 -8.42
N ALA A 57 6.41 -5.00 -7.66
CA ALA A 57 7.38 -6.06 -7.88
C ALA A 57 6.76 -7.46 -7.73
N GLN A 58 5.90 -7.66 -6.72
CA GLN A 58 5.15 -8.91 -6.55
C GLN A 58 4.20 -9.18 -7.72
N GLN A 59 3.50 -8.15 -8.21
CA GLN A 59 2.63 -8.28 -9.38
C GLN A 59 3.43 -8.56 -10.66
N CYS A 60 4.57 -7.88 -10.84
CA CYS A 60 5.51 -8.13 -11.94
C CYS A 60 5.97 -9.59 -11.94
N PHE A 61 6.41 -10.13 -10.79
CA PHE A 61 6.88 -11.50 -10.68
C PHE A 61 5.77 -12.49 -11.04
N LYS A 62 4.57 -12.29 -10.50
CA LYS A 62 3.40 -13.14 -10.81
C LYS A 62 3.05 -13.10 -12.31
N PHE A 63 3.11 -11.94 -12.93
CA PHE A 63 2.83 -11.76 -14.36
C PHE A 63 3.83 -12.52 -15.23
N PHE A 64 5.13 -12.28 -15.06
CA PHE A 64 6.15 -12.89 -15.92
C PHE A 64 6.45 -14.36 -15.60
N LYS A 65 6.23 -14.79 -14.35
CA LYS A 65 6.34 -16.20 -13.98
C LYS A 65 5.21 -17.03 -14.60
N GLY A 66 4.01 -16.46 -14.67
CA GLY A 66 2.83 -17.17 -15.15
C GLY A 66 2.44 -18.38 -14.28
N PRO A 67 1.56 -19.27 -14.77
CA PRO A 67 1.19 -20.49 -14.07
C PRO A 67 2.34 -21.52 -14.10
N GLY A 68 2.62 -22.15 -12.96
CA GLY A 68 3.59 -23.25 -12.87
C GLY A 68 4.97 -22.86 -12.33
N LYS A 69 5.92 -23.79 -12.48
CA LYS A 69 7.34 -23.60 -12.12
C LYS A 69 8.10 -23.14 -13.37
N VAL A 70 9.07 -22.25 -13.17
CA VAL A 70 10.03 -21.83 -14.20
C VAL A 70 11.39 -22.47 -13.90
N SER A 71 12.27 -22.52 -14.90
CA SER A 71 13.68 -22.87 -14.64
C SER A 71 14.34 -21.83 -13.74
N GLU A 72 15.44 -22.20 -13.09
CA GLU A 72 16.18 -21.30 -12.20
C GLU A 72 16.65 -20.04 -12.95
N ASP A 73 17.33 -20.20 -14.08
CA ASP A 73 17.79 -19.09 -14.92
C ASP A 73 16.65 -18.14 -15.29
N ARG A 74 15.50 -18.70 -15.70
CA ARG A 74 14.33 -17.91 -16.03
C ARG A 74 13.76 -17.19 -14.80
N GLY A 75 13.79 -17.85 -13.65
CA GLY A 75 13.38 -17.26 -12.37
C GLY A 75 14.26 -16.07 -11.99
N LEU A 76 15.58 -16.20 -12.15
CA LEU A 76 16.56 -15.15 -11.88
C LEU A 76 16.36 -13.95 -12.81
N ASP A 77 16.13 -14.19 -14.11
CA ASP A 77 15.83 -13.12 -15.06
C ASP A 77 14.55 -12.35 -14.66
N ILE A 78 13.51 -13.05 -14.22
CA ILE A 78 12.25 -12.41 -13.79
C ILE A 78 12.51 -11.57 -12.54
N ILE A 79 13.26 -12.09 -11.58
CA ILE A 79 13.61 -11.39 -10.34
C ILE A 79 14.39 -10.12 -10.67
N ASP A 80 15.39 -10.17 -11.54
CA ASP A 80 16.19 -9.01 -11.91
C ASP A 80 15.33 -7.90 -12.55
N VAL A 81 14.44 -8.26 -13.47
CA VAL A 81 13.52 -7.29 -14.09
C VAL A 81 12.58 -6.68 -13.04
N CYS A 82 11.97 -7.50 -12.18
CA CYS A 82 11.00 -7.02 -11.21
C CYS A 82 11.63 -6.27 -10.03
N ALA A 83 12.93 -6.47 -9.78
CA ALA A 83 13.71 -5.69 -8.83
C ALA A 83 14.16 -4.33 -9.40
N ASN A 84 14.14 -4.16 -10.72
CA ASN A 84 14.66 -2.99 -11.41
C ASN A 84 13.65 -2.41 -12.43
N PRO A 85 12.54 -1.79 -11.98
CA PRO A 85 11.60 -1.12 -12.86
C PRO A 85 12.32 -0.01 -13.64
N ARG A 86 12.06 0.07 -14.94
CA ARG A 86 12.45 1.22 -15.74
C ARG A 86 11.45 2.35 -15.42
N SER A 87 11.93 3.53 -15.05
CA SER A 87 11.10 4.73 -14.85
C SER A 87 10.29 5.08 -16.09
#